data_AF-A0AAV0SVF5-F1
#
_entry.id   AF-A0AAV0SVF5-F1
#
_cell.length_a   1.000
_cell.length_b   1.000
_cell.length_c   1.000
_cell.angle_alpha   90.00
_cell.angle_beta   90.00
_cell.angle_gamma   90.00
#
_symmetry.space_group_name_H-M   'P 1'
#
loop_
_entity.id
_entity.type
_entity.pdbx_description
1 polymer ?
#
loop_
_entity_poly.entity_id
_entity_poly.type
_entity_poly.pdbx_seq_one_letter_code
_entity_poly.pdbx_strand_id
1 'polypeptide(L)'
;MEPHDAIITWLEQGNNFLRATNIPSLSPSSRHDGAKLARVESEVLDELAAFVNLSIPHARWDGKSMRLMLKQYFTQYSSTVEEAANSQSTLDEKDVLGGFKTVPDKLNARCPHFQRLEQLHARFFMEERRE
;
A
#
# COMPACT_ATOMS: atom_id res chain seq x y z
N MET A 1 -6.00 -12.37 -11.36
CA MET A 1 -5.08 -11.57 -10.54
C MET A 1 -5.73 -10.22 -10.44
N GLU A 2 -6.06 -9.80 -9.22
CA GLU A 2 -6.70 -8.50 -8.99
C GLU A 2 -5.64 -7.40 -8.94
N PRO A 3 -6.00 -6.13 -9.14
CA PRO A 3 -5.02 -5.05 -9.10
C PRO A 3 -4.29 -4.92 -7.76
N HIS A 4 -4.95 -5.24 -6.64
CA HIS A 4 -4.31 -5.29 -5.33
C HIS A 4 -3.23 -6.37 -5.22
N ASP A 5 -3.42 -7.54 -5.86
CA ASP A 5 -2.41 -8.60 -5.92
C ASP A 5 -1.15 -8.14 -6.66
N ALA A 6 -1.33 -7.44 -7.78
CA ALA A 6 -0.23 -6.92 -8.59
C ALA A 6 0.52 -5.80 -7.85
N ILE A 7 -0.21 -4.90 -7.17
CA ILE A 7 0.38 -3.82 -6.37
C ILE A 7 1.24 -4.41 -5.24
N ILE A 8 0.69 -5.32 -4.42
CA ILE A 8 1.46 -5.88 -3.30
C ILE A 8 2.69 -6.66 -3.78
N THR A 9 2.56 -7.40 -4.88
CA THR A 9 3.67 -8.16 -5.47
C THR A 9 4.79 -7.23 -5.97
N TRP A 10 4.44 -6.07 -6.50
CA TRP A 10 5.42 -5.07 -6.90
C TRP A 10 6.08 -4.40 -5.69
N LEU A 11 5.31 -4.10 -4.62
CA LEU A 11 5.84 -3.49 -3.38
C LEU A 11 6.85 -4.39 -2.68
N GLU A 12 6.68 -5.71 -2.75
CA GLU A 12 7.60 -6.70 -2.17
C GLU A 12 8.96 -6.80 -2.88
N GLN A 13 9.08 -6.22 -4.08
CA GLN A 13 10.31 -6.30 -4.87
C GLN A 13 11.30 -5.19 -4.47
N GLY A 14 12.46 -5.60 -3.98
CA GLY A 14 13.56 -4.68 -3.66
C GLY A 14 13.12 -3.56 -2.71
N ASN A 15 13.40 -2.31 -3.09
CA ASN A 15 13.05 -1.12 -2.29
C ASN A 15 11.77 -0.42 -2.78
N ASN A 16 10.92 -1.12 -3.54
CA ASN A 16 9.71 -0.52 -4.13
C ASN A 16 8.71 -0.05 -3.07
N PHE A 17 8.59 -0.78 -1.97
CA PHE A 17 7.80 -0.34 -0.82
C PHE A 17 8.24 1.05 -0.33
N LEU A 18 9.52 1.23 -0.02
CA LEU A 18 10.08 2.52 0.40
C LEU A 18 9.89 3.62 -0.65
N ARG A 19 10.12 3.29 -1.93
CA ARG A 19 9.92 4.24 -3.04
C ARG A 19 8.47 4.71 -3.10
N ALA A 20 7.50 3.81 -2.94
CA ALA A 20 6.08 4.12 -2.99
C ALA A 20 5.55 4.83 -1.74
N THR A 21 6.05 4.49 -0.54
CA THR A 21 5.65 5.14 0.71
C THR A 21 6.28 6.51 0.91
N ASN A 22 7.36 6.83 0.17
CA ASN A 22 7.96 8.17 0.15
C ASN A 22 7.29 9.13 -0.84
N ILE A 23 6.41 8.66 -1.73
CA ILE A 23 5.63 9.51 -2.64
C ILE A 23 4.62 10.43 -1.91
N PRO A 24 3.84 9.95 -0.92
CA PRO A 24 2.79 10.74 -0.28
C PRO A 24 3.30 11.91 0.59
N SER A 25 4.57 11.90 1.00
CA SER A 25 5.17 12.88 1.93
C SER A 25 5.85 14.07 1.25
N LEU A 26 5.91 14.12 -0.09
CA LEU A 26 6.68 15.12 -0.82
C LEU A 26 5.87 16.40 -1.08
N SER A 27 5.54 17.13 -0.01
CA SER A 27 5.23 18.57 -0.14
C SER A 27 6.54 19.32 -0.41
N PRO A 28 6.72 19.96 -1.57
CA PRO A 28 7.99 20.61 -1.89
C PRO A 28 8.12 21.93 -1.14
N SER A 29 9.02 22.00 -0.15
CA SER A 29 9.41 23.26 0.49
C SER A 29 10.28 24.16 -0.41
N SER A 30 10.80 23.65 -1.54
CA SER A 30 11.58 24.43 -2.51
C SER A 30 11.17 24.08 -3.96
N ARG A 31 11.14 25.09 -4.85
CA ARG A 31 10.75 24.90 -6.27
C ARG A 31 11.73 24.01 -7.05
N HIS A 32 12.99 23.94 -6.64
CA HIS A 32 14.00 23.12 -7.31
C HIS A 32 13.94 21.66 -6.87
N ASP A 33 13.71 21.41 -5.58
CA ASP A 33 13.52 20.04 -5.08
C ASP A 33 12.19 19.47 -5.57
N GLY A 34 11.15 20.31 -5.69
CA GLY A 34 9.85 19.88 -6.19
C GLY A 34 9.86 19.27 -7.59
N ALA A 35 10.67 19.79 -8.52
CA ALA A 35 10.77 19.22 -9.87
C ALA A 35 11.48 17.86 -9.89
N LYS A 36 12.51 17.69 -9.06
CA LYS A 36 13.23 16.42 -8.91
C LYS A 36 12.34 15.37 -8.26
N LEU A 37 11.64 15.76 -7.19
CA LEU A 37 10.71 14.90 -6.46
C LEU A 37 9.52 14.48 -7.34
N ALA A 38 8.97 15.40 -8.13
CA ALA A 38 7.90 15.08 -9.07
C ALA A 38 8.34 14.10 -10.17
N ARG A 39 9.60 14.16 -10.62
CA ARG A 39 10.15 13.17 -11.57
C ARG A 39 10.28 11.80 -10.94
N VAL A 40 10.84 11.71 -9.73
CA VAL A 40 10.95 10.45 -8.98
C VAL A 40 9.56 9.86 -8.71
N GLU A 41 8.59 10.69 -8.32
CA GLU A 41 7.19 10.26 -8.17
C GLU A 41 6.64 9.70 -9.50
N SER A 42 6.78 10.43 -10.62
CA SER A 42 6.29 9.95 -11.93
C SER A 42 6.93 8.63 -12.33
N GLU A 43 8.26 8.51 -12.20
CA GLU A 43 9.00 7.29 -12.55
C GLU A 43 8.50 6.08 -11.76
N VAL A 44 8.33 6.22 -10.44
CA VAL A 44 7.83 5.13 -9.59
C VAL A 44 6.40 4.75 -9.96
N LEU A 45 5.54 5.74 -10.21
CA LEU A 45 4.15 5.51 -10.59
C LEU A 45 4.03 4.85 -11.98
N ASP A 46 4.87 5.25 -12.93
CA ASP A 46 4.89 4.68 -14.28
C ASP A 46 5.45 3.26 -14.28
N GLU A 47 6.48 2.97 -13.46
CA GLU A 47 6.99 1.61 -13.25
C GLU A 47 5.92 0.69 -12.66
N LEU A 48 5.20 1.14 -11.63
CA LEU A 48 4.11 0.38 -11.04
C LEU A 48 2.97 0.19 -12.06
N ALA A 49 2.61 1.22 -12.82
CA ALA A 49 1.58 1.13 -13.86
C ALA A 49 1.96 0.08 -14.91
N ALA A 50 3.21 0.09 -15.36
CA ALA A 50 3.73 -0.89 -16.30
C ALA A 50 3.67 -2.31 -15.72
N PHE A 51 4.06 -2.51 -14.46
CA PHE A 51 3.99 -3.81 -13.81
C PHE A 51 2.55 -4.33 -13.69
N VAL A 52 1.61 -3.47 -13.28
CA VAL A 52 0.20 -3.87 -13.19
C VAL A 52 -0.38 -4.16 -14.57
N ASN A 53 -0.06 -3.36 -15.58
CA ASN A 53 -0.51 -3.62 -16.95
C ASN A 53 0.08 -4.89 -17.55
N LEU A 54 1.30 -5.29 -17.18
CA LEU A 54 1.87 -6.59 -17.56
C LEU A 54 1.12 -7.75 -16.90
N SER A 55 0.72 -7.57 -15.65
CA SER A 55 0.00 -8.59 -14.86
C SER A 55 -1.49 -8.66 -15.21
N ILE A 56 -2.07 -7.54 -15.64
CA ILE A 56 -3.49 -7.35 -15.96
C ILE A 56 -3.57 -6.54 -17.28
N PRO A 57 -3.41 -7.20 -18.45
CA PRO A 57 -3.28 -6.54 -19.76
C PRO A 57 -4.43 -5.60 -20.15
N HIS A 58 -5.61 -5.75 -19.53
CA HIS A 58 -6.79 -4.94 -19.81
C HIS A 58 -6.99 -3.77 -18.83
N ALA A 59 -6.15 -3.62 -17.81
CA ALA A 59 -6.27 -2.55 -16.82
C ALA A 59 -6.00 -1.17 -17.44
N ARG A 60 -4.99 -1.08 -18.33
CA ARG A 60 -4.58 0.17 -19.03
C ARG A 60 -4.36 1.34 -18.08
N TRP A 61 -3.74 1.05 -16.95
CA TRP A 61 -3.50 2.05 -15.92
C TRP A 61 -2.34 2.99 -16.30
N ASP A 62 -2.44 4.24 -15.88
CA ASP A 62 -1.42 5.27 -16.01
C ASP A 62 -0.91 5.73 -14.62
N GLY A 63 0.14 6.56 -14.58
CA GLY A 63 0.71 7.06 -13.33
C GLY A 63 -0.32 7.82 -12.45
N LYS A 64 -1.31 8.49 -13.05
CA LYS A 64 -2.39 9.16 -12.30
C LYS A 64 -3.31 8.16 -11.60
N SER A 65 -3.71 7.11 -12.32
CA SER A 65 -4.49 6.00 -11.79
C SER A 65 -3.71 5.30 -10.67
N MET A 66 -2.40 5.09 -10.85
CA MET A 66 -1.55 4.49 -9.81
C MET A 66 -1.51 5.32 -8.56
N ARG A 67 -1.34 6.63 -8.71
CA ARG A 67 -1.28 7.55 -7.58
C ARG A 67 -2.55 7.47 -6.75
N LEU A 68 -3.71 7.48 -7.42
CA LEU A 68 -5.00 7.38 -6.73
C LEU A 68 -5.15 6.03 -6.03
N MET A 69 -4.83 4.92 -6.72
CA MET A 69 -4.93 3.57 -6.17
C MET A 69 -3.98 3.35 -4.99
N LEU A 70 -2.71 3.77 -5.09
CA LEU A 70 -1.75 3.71 -3.99
C LEU A 70 -2.21 4.54 -2.80
N LYS A 71 -2.70 5.76 -3.04
CA LYS A 71 -3.22 6.61 -1.96
C LYS A 71 -4.39 5.94 -1.25
N GLN A 72 -5.33 5.39 -2.00
CA GLN A 72 -6.46 4.65 -1.43
C GLN A 72 -5.99 3.43 -0.64
N TYR A 73 -5.05 2.66 -1.20
CA TYR A 73 -4.51 1.46 -0.59
C TYR A 73 -3.79 1.74 0.73
N PHE A 74 -2.92 2.75 0.77
CA PHE A 74 -2.25 3.16 2.01
C PHE A 74 -3.22 3.79 3.03
N THR A 75 -4.25 4.52 2.56
CA THR A 75 -5.28 5.06 3.46
C THR A 75 -6.09 3.95 4.12
N GLN A 76 -6.50 2.93 3.34
CA GLN A 76 -7.18 1.75 3.85
C GLN A 76 -6.29 0.98 4.84
N TYR A 77 -5.00 0.83 4.53
CA TYR A 77 -4.04 0.21 5.42
C TYR A 77 -3.94 0.96 6.75
N SER A 78 -3.69 2.27 6.74
CA SER A 78 -3.60 3.09 7.96
C SER A 78 -4.87 3.00 8.81
N SER A 79 -6.05 3.11 8.19
CA SER A 79 -7.33 2.95 8.90
C SER A 79 -7.48 1.56 9.50
N THR A 80 -7.01 0.52 8.81
CA THR A 80 -7.05 -0.86 9.30
C THR A 80 -6.06 -1.09 10.44
N VAL A 81 -4.88 -0.44 10.40
CA VAL A 81 -3.91 -0.44 11.50
C VAL A 81 -4.47 0.26 12.74
N GLU A 82 -5.13 1.41 12.57
CA GLU A 82 -5.77 2.12 13.70
C GLU A 82 -6.89 1.28 14.33
N GLU A 83 -7.69 0.59 13.51
CA GLU A 83 -8.69 -0.37 14.00
C GLU A 83 -8.05 -1.60 14.66
N ALA A 84 -6.92 -2.09 14.13
CA ALA A 84 -6.10 -3.15 14.73
C ALA A 84 -5.59 -2.77 16.13
N ALA A 85 -5.09 -1.53 16.26
CA ALA A 85 -4.51 -1.02 17.50
C ALA A 85 -5.56 -0.68 18.56
N ASN A 86 -6.76 -0.25 18.15
CA ASN A 86 -7.88 -0.09 19.06
C ASN A 86 -8.47 -1.47 19.39
N SER A 87 -8.78 -1.76 20.65
CA SER A 87 -9.25 -3.09 21.13
C SER A 87 -10.54 -3.65 20.47
N GLN A 88 -11.08 -2.98 19.45
CA GLN A 88 -12.18 -3.40 18.58
C GLN A 88 -11.78 -4.46 17.54
N SER A 89 -10.50 -4.83 17.46
CA SER A 89 -10.04 -5.92 16.60
C SER A 89 -10.27 -7.32 17.15
N THR A 90 -11.05 -7.44 18.22
CA THR A 90 -11.68 -8.73 18.56
C THR A 90 -12.80 -9.04 17.56
N LEU A 91 -13.06 -10.34 17.35
CA LEU A 91 -14.23 -10.77 16.58
C LEU A 91 -15.48 -10.52 17.42
N ASP A 92 -16.43 -9.77 16.88
CA ASP A 92 -17.75 -9.60 17.47
C ASP A 92 -18.78 -10.55 16.84
N GLU A 93 -20.00 -10.59 17.38
CA GLU A 93 -21.07 -11.45 16.84
C GLU A 93 -21.41 -11.12 15.38
N LYS A 94 -21.26 -9.86 14.96
CA LYS A 94 -21.51 -9.45 13.56
C LYS A 94 -20.43 -9.97 12.63
N ASP A 95 -19.18 -10.00 13.09
CA ASP A 95 -18.06 -10.55 12.33
C ASP A 95 -18.24 -12.05 12.08
N VAL A 96 -18.70 -12.79 13.11
CA VAL A 96 -19.03 -14.22 12.99
C VAL A 96 -20.20 -14.45 12.03
N LEU A 97 -21.25 -13.62 12.11
CA LEU A 97 -22.36 -13.66 11.16
C LEU A 97 -21.94 -13.28 9.73
N GLY A 98 -20.93 -12.42 9.59
CA GLY A 98 -20.28 -12.07 8.34
C GLY A 98 -19.32 -13.16 7.80
N GLY A 99 -19.13 -14.25 8.55
CA GLY A 99 -18.30 -15.39 8.14
C GLY A 99 -16.80 -15.25 8.48
N PHE A 100 -16.39 -14.24 9.24
CA PHE A 100 -14.99 -14.09 9.66
C PHE A 100 -14.67 -15.05 10.80
N LYS A 101 -13.62 -15.86 10.61
CA LYS A 101 -13.18 -16.87 11.60
C LYS A 101 -12.04 -16.39 12.46
N THR A 102 -11.24 -15.46 11.95
CA THR A 102 -10.06 -14.93 12.63
C THR A 102 -9.97 -13.42 12.45
N VAL A 103 -9.30 -12.73 13.39
CA VAL A 103 -9.00 -11.30 13.28
C VAL A 103 -8.23 -10.98 11.97
N PRO A 104 -7.23 -11.76 11.55
CA PRO A 104 -6.62 -11.63 10.23
C PRO A 104 -7.62 -11.67 9.06
N ASP A 105 -8.65 -12.51 9.10
CA ASP A 105 -9.66 -12.56 8.02
C ASP A 105 -10.47 -11.26 7.95
N LYS A 106 -10.86 -10.72 9.12
CA LYS A 106 -11.54 -9.42 9.23
C LYS A 106 -10.67 -8.29 8.69
N LEU A 107 -9.39 -8.25 9.06
CA LEU A 107 -8.46 -7.21 8.61
C LEU A 107 -8.14 -7.34 7.11
N ASN A 108 -7.94 -8.55 6.59
CA ASN A 108 -7.70 -8.81 5.17
C ASN A 108 -8.92 -8.50 4.29
N ALA A 109 -10.14 -8.65 4.82
CA ALA A 109 -11.36 -8.26 4.12
C ALA A 109 -11.51 -6.73 4.00
N ARG A 110 -10.96 -5.97 4.96
CA ARG A 110 -10.95 -4.49 4.94
C ARG A 110 -9.81 -3.93 4.10
N CYS A 111 -8.63 -4.53 4.20
CA CYS A 111 -7.45 -4.17 3.43
C CYS A 111 -6.86 -5.44 2.80
N PRO A 112 -7.05 -5.64 1.47
CA PRO A 112 -6.47 -6.79 0.78
C PRO A 112 -4.96 -6.87 1.02
N HIS A 113 -4.50 -8.03 1.47
CA HIS A 113 -3.09 -8.28 1.81
C HIS A 113 -2.56 -7.47 3.00
N PHE A 114 -3.42 -7.10 3.96
CA PHE A 114 -3.04 -6.39 5.18
C PHE A 114 -1.80 -6.99 5.87
N GLN A 115 -1.76 -8.32 6.04
CA GLN A 115 -0.63 -8.99 6.68
C GLN A 115 0.69 -8.85 5.91
N ARG A 116 0.64 -8.86 4.57
CA ARG A 116 1.83 -8.70 3.73
C ARG A 116 2.34 -7.26 3.80
N LEU A 117 1.43 -6.28 3.83
CA LEU A 117 1.79 -4.89 4.07
C LEU A 117 2.37 -4.67 5.46
N GLU A 118 1.81 -5.29 6.49
CA GLU A 118 2.32 -5.21 7.85
C GLU A 118 3.74 -5.80 7.95
N GLN A 119 4.01 -6.91 7.26
CA GLN A 119 5.36 -7.47 7.16
C GLN A 119 6.34 -6.54 6.44
N LEU A 120 5.92 -5.90 5.34
CA LEU A 120 6.75 -4.91 4.64
C LEU A 120 7.02 -3.69 5.53
N HIS A 121 6.00 -3.19 6.21
CA HIS A 121 6.14 -2.09 7.14
C HIS A 121 7.09 -2.47 8.29
N ALA A 122 6.91 -3.64 8.91
CA ALA A 122 7.81 -4.11 9.96
C ALA A 122 9.25 -4.29 9.46
N ARG A 123 9.44 -4.83 8.25
CA ARG A 123 10.76 -5.02 7.64
C ARG A 123 11.48 -3.68 7.48
N PHE A 124 10.85 -2.71 6.82
CA PHE A 124 11.52 -1.47 6.47
C PHE A 124 11.56 -0.43 7.61
N PHE A 125 10.55 -0.38 8.49
CA PHE A 125 10.53 0.57 9.62
C PHE A 125 11.24 0.07 10.88
N MET A 126 11.53 -1.22 11.03
CA MET A 126 12.39 -1.72 12.12
C MET A 126 13.88 -1.71 11.74
N GLU A 127 14.19 -1.74 10.44
CA GLU A 127 15.55 -1.64 9.91
C GLU A 127 16.10 -0.21 10.08
N GLU A 128 15.25 0.81 9.97
CA GLU A 128 15.58 2.24 10.20
C GLU A 128 15.97 2.58 11.66
N ARG A 129 15.74 1.67 12.63
CA ARG A 129 16.17 1.83 14.04
C ARG A 129 17.47 1.10 14.39
N ARG A 130 18.09 0.40 13.43
CA ARG A 130 19.32 -0.38 13.64
C ARG A 130 20.58 0.24 13.04
N GLU A 131 20.46 1.38 12.36
CA GLU A 131 21.57 2.22 11.89
C GLU A 131 21.72 3.47 12.77
#